data_AF-A0A8J9ZRU7-F1
#
_entry.id   AF-A0A8J9ZRU7-F1
#
_cell.length_a   1.000
_cell.length_b   1.000
_cell.length_c   1.000
_cell.angle_alpha   90.00
_cell.angle_beta   90.00
_cell.angle_gamma   90.00
#
_symmetry.space_group_name_H-M   'P 1'
#
loop_
_entity.id
_entity.type
_entity.pdbx_description
1 polymer ?
#
loop_
_entity_poly.entity_id
_entity_poly.type
_entity_poly.pdbx_seq_one_letter_code
_entity_poly.pdbx_strand_id
1 'polypeptide(L)'
;MASTSGGASGKPQRIPKVAKVKNKMPAPVQITAEQLLREAKERELEVLPPPPKQKISDEDELKEYQLRKRKEFEDNIRKNRGLIGNWLKYAQWEESQKELDRARSVYERAIDVEHRNITLWLKYSEMEMKNRQVNHARNVFDRAITILPRANQLWLKYVYMEEMLVNIAGCRQVFERWMEWEPEEQYWHQYVNFELRFKEIDRARTIYERFVMVHPTVQNWIKYARFEERHTFTASARKVFERAVEFFGEDHMDEKLYVAFAKFEEHQKEHDRVRVIYKYALDRIPKQEAQDLFKSYTIHEKKYGDRAGIENVIVSKRKFQYEEEVKANPNNYDAWFDYLRLLESDGTVDQVHEVYERAIANVPPTPEKRFWRRYIYLWINYALYEELEAKDMERTRMVYKACLEVIPHKKFTFAKIWLLCAQFEVRQKNLAGARRVLGNAIGRCPKDKLFKGYIELELQLREFDRCRILYEKFLEFGPENCTSWIKFAELETILGDAERARAIYELAISQPKLDMPEMLWKSYIDFEIEQEEPQRVRELYGRLLERTQHVKVWISYAKFELSVAGEDMAARARKIFEQGNRALRSCEEKEERLMPVVIMYLCLC
;
A
#
# COMPACT_ATOMS: atom_id res chain seq x y z
N MET A 1 -107.30 11.52 -12.94
CA MET A 1 -107.36 12.88 -12.37
C MET A 1 -105.94 13.42 -12.33
N ALA A 2 -105.55 14.57 -12.86
CA ALA A 2 -106.25 15.57 -13.65
C ALA A 2 -105.22 16.33 -14.52
N SER A 3 -105.58 16.53 -15.79
CA SER A 3 -105.37 17.69 -16.67
C SER A 3 -104.05 18.50 -16.67
N THR A 4 -103.35 18.39 -17.81
CA THR A 4 -102.85 19.46 -18.70
C THR A 4 -103.05 20.94 -18.32
N SER A 5 -101.98 21.74 -18.43
CA SER A 5 -102.02 23.10 -18.99
C SER A 5 -100.66 23.46 -19.62
N GLY A 6 -100.70 24.02 -20.83
CA GLY A 6 -99.54 24.40 -21.62
C GLY A 6 -99.00 25.79 -21.29
N GLY A 7 -97.74 26.03 -21.66
CA GLY A 7 -97.08 27.33 -21.59
C GLY A 7 -95.85 27.34 -22.50
N ALA A 8 -95.80 28.31 -23.41
CA ALA A 8 -94.90 28.42 -24.56
C ALA A 8 -93.39 28.42 -24.24
N SER A 9 -92.60 27.62 -24.97
CA SER A 9 -91.14 27.71 -25.00
C SER A 9 -90.67 28.42 -26.28
N GLY A 10 -90.41 29.71 -26.16
CA GLY A 10 -89.83 30.53 -27.22
C GLY A 10 -88.44 30.05 -27.62
N LYS A 11 -88.17 30.02 -28.94
CA LYS A 11 -86.85 29.73 -29.52
C LYS A 11 -85.83 30.80 -29.03
N PRO A 12 -84.72 30.42 -28.37
CA PRO A 12 -83.69 31.39 -28.00
C PRO A 12 -82.91 31.84 -29.24
N GLN A 13 -82.95 33.15 -29.52
CA GLN A 13 -82.16 33.84 -30.54
C GLN A 13 -80.66 33.60 -30.32
N ARG A 14 -79.94 33.18 -31.38
CA ARG A 14 -78.48 33.10 -31.39
C ARG A 14 -77.88 34.51 -31.31
N ILE A 15 -77.40 34.87 -30.13
CA ILE A 15 -76.60 36.07 -29.89
C ILE A 15 -75.24 35.91 -30.62
N PRO A 16 -74.71 36.91 -31.34
CA PRO A 16 -73.41 36.82 -31.99
C PRO A 16 -72.31 36.63 -30.95
N LYS A 17 -71.43 35.63 -31.14
CA LYS A 17 -70.26 35.43 -30.26
C LYS A 17 -69.30 36.62 -30.42
N VAL A 18 -69.36 37.58 -29.50
CA VAL A 18 -68.38 38.67 -29.38
C VAL A 18 -66.99 38.05 -29.28
N ALA A 19 -66.06 38.49 -30.13
CA ALA A 19 -64.69 38.01 -30.13
C ALA A 19 -64.05 38.35 -28.77
N LYS A 20 -63.91 37.35 -27.88
CA LYS A 20 -63.23 37.52 -26.60
C LYS A 20 -61.78 37.92 -26.87
N VAL A 21 -61.40 39.13 -26.46
CA VAL A 21 -60.01 39.59 -26.45
C VAL A 21 -59.22 38.61 -25.58
N LYS A 22 -58.29 37.86 -26.18
CA LYS A 22 -57.45 36.90 -25.45
C LYS A 22 -56.42 37.66 -24.65
N ASN A 23 -56.42 37.49 -23.32
CA ASN A 23 -55.37 38.03 -22.49
C ASN A 23 -54.05 37.27 -22.79
N LYS A 24 -53.00 37.99 -23.23
CA LYS A 24 -51.68 37.45 -23.54
C LYS A 24 -50.66 37.63 -22.41
N MET A 25 -51.11 38.00 -21.21
CA MET A 25 -50.23 38.03 -20.03
C MET A 25 -49.66 36.63 -19.76
N PRO A 26 -48.41 36.53 -19.28
CA PRO A 26 -47.80 35.24 -18.95
C PRO A 26 -48.65 34.53 -17.89
N ALA A 27 -48.98 33.26 -18.15
CA ALA A 27 -49.76 32.46 -17.21
C ALA A 27 -48.96 32.20 -15.91
N PRO A 28 -49.59 32.27 -14.73
CA PRO A 28 -48.91 32.07 -13.45
C PRO A 28 -48.45 30.61 -13.26
N VAL A 29 -49.13 29.66 -13.90
CA VAL A 29 -48.76 28.24 -13.93
C VAL A 29 -48.36 27.90 -15.36
N GLN A 30 -47.10 27.51 -15.53
CA GLN A 30 -46.62 26.98 -16.80
C GLN A 30 -47.01 25.51 -16.88
N ILE A 31 -47.72 25.13 -17.94
CA ILE A 31 -48.10 23.73 -18.17
C ILE A 31 -46.80 22.94 -18.37
N THR A 32 -46.54 22.02 -17.46
CA THR A 32 -45.39 21.12 -17.54
C THR A 32 -45.79 19.83 -18.25
N ALA A 33 -44.80 19.09 -18.78
CA ALA A 33 -45.04 17.79 -19.39
C ALA A 33 -45.67 16.79 -18.38
N GLU A 34 -45.34 16.91 -17.10
CA GLU A 34 -45.93 16.09 -16.03
C GLU A 34 -47.45 16.31 -15.91
N GLN A 35 -47.89 17.57 -15.98
CA GLN A 35 -49.32 17.90 -15.87
C GLN A 35 -50.12 17.32 -17.04
N LEU A 36 -49.56 17.35 -18.25
CA LEU A 36 -50.18 16.73 -19.43
C LEU A 36 -50.29 15.20 -19.29
N LEU A 37 -49.25 14.54 -18.77
CA LEU A 37 -49.28 13.09 -18.54
C LEU A 37 -50.27 12.70 -17.44
N ARG A 38 -50.40 13.52 -16.39
CA ARG A 38 -51.37 13.30 -15.30
C ARG A 38 -52.80 13.41 -15.81
N GLU A 39 -53.13 14.48 -16.53
CA GLU A 39 -54.46 14.64 -17.13
C GLU A 39 -54.75 13.56 -18.19
N ALA A 40 -53.75 13.12 -18.96
CA ALA A 40 -53.92 12.04 -19.91
C ALA A 40 -54.26 10.71 -19.21
N LYS A 41 -53.60 10.40 -18.08
CA LYS A 41 -53.87 9.21 -17.27
C LYS A 41 -55.26 9.26 -16.63
N GLU A 42 -55.66 10.40 -16.07
CA GLU A 42 -56.97 10.58 -15.40
C GLU A 42 -58.16 10.43 -16.35
N ARG A 43 -57.96 10.61 -17.66
CA ARG A 43 -59.03 10.40 -18.64
C ARG A 43 -59.42 8.92 -18.81
N GLU A 44 -58.56 7.98 -18.44
CA GLU A 44 -58.83 6.52 -18.42
C GLU A 44 -59.58 5.98 -19.65
N LEU A 45 -59.37 6.55 -20.84
CA LEU A 45 -60.20 6.28 -22.04
C LEU A 45 -60.15 4.83 -22.51
N GLU A 46 -59.07 4.12 -22.18
CA GLU A 46 -58.85 2.71 -22.57
C GLU A 46 -59.30 1.72 -21.47
N VAL A 47 -59.65 2.20 -20.28
CA VAL A 47 -60.10 1.35 -19.19
C VAL A 47 -61.56 0.97 -19.42
N LEU A 48 -61.80 -0.29 -19.77
CA LEU A 48 -63.15 -0.81 -19.89
C LEU A 48 -63.85 -0.81 -18.51
N PRO A 49 -65.13 -0.42 -18.43
CA PRO A 49 -65.88 -0.49 -17.19
C PRO A 49 -65.98 -1.96 -16.72
N PRO A 50 -65.88 -2.22 -15.41
CA PRO A 50 -66.02 -3.58 -14.90
C PRO A 50 -67.41 -4.15 -15.22
N PRO A 51 -67.53 -5.47 -15.48
CA PRO A 51 -68.81 -6.09 -15.74
C PRO A 51 -69.77 -5.93 -14.53
N PRO A 52 -71.09 -5.83 -14.75
CA PRO A 52 -72.05 -5.72 -13.67
C PRO A 52 -72.02 -6.97 -12.78
N LYS A 53 -72.16 -6.78 -11.46
CA LYS A 53 -72.20 -7.89 -10.49
C LYS A 53 -73.49 -8.70 -10.67
N GLN A 54 -73.39 -9.87 -11.29
CA GLN A 54 -74.48 -10.83 -11.42
C GLN A 54 -74.46 -11.82 -10.25
N LYS A 55 -75.61 -12.05 -9.60
CA LYS A 55 -75.77 -13.13 -8.62
C LYS A 55 -76.18 -14.39 -9.38
N ILE A 56 -75.51 -15.50 -9.08
CA ILE A 56 -75.83 -16.81 -9.66
C ILE A 56 -76.84 -17.48 -8.72
N SER A 57 -78.05 -17.74 -9.21
CA SER A 57 -79.16 -18.31 -8.41
C SER A 57 -79.21 -19.83 -8.55
N ASP A 58 -79.13 -20.30 -9.80
CA ASP A 58 -79.45 -21.68 -10.15
C ASP A 58 -78.21 -22.46 -10.62
N GLU A 59 -78.27 -23.79 -10.51
CA GLU A 59 -77.20 -24.68 -10.99
C GLU A 59 -76.99 -24.56 -12.51
N ASP A 60 -78.04 -24.26 -13.28
CA ASP A 60 -77.94 -24.10 -14.72
C ASP A 60 -77.27 -22.78 -15.11
N GLU A 61 -77.52 -21.70 -14.36
CA GLU A 61 -76.79 -20.43 -14.50
C GLU A 61 -75.30 -20.61 -14.12
N LEU A 62 -75.00 -21.43 -13.10
CA LEU A 62 -73.63 -21.78 -12.74
C LEU A 62 -72.94 -22.57 -13.87
N LYS A 63 -73.63 -23.54 -14.48
CA LYS A 63 -73.11 -24.31 -15.62
C LYS A 63 -72.86 -23.41 -16.84
N GLU A 64 -73.74 -22.45 -17.12
CA GLU A 64 -73.55 -21.50 -18.21
C GLU A 64 -72.32 -20.60 -17.95
N TYR A 65 -72.21 -20.08 -16.72
CA TYR A 65 -71.02 -19.33 -16.29
C TYR A 65 -69.74 -20.15 -16.47
N GLN A 66 -69.76 -21.41 -16.02
CA GLN A 66 -68.63 -22.33 -16.17
C GLN A 66 -68.31 -22.59 -17.65
N LEU A 67 -69.32 -22.81 -18.50
CA LEU A 67 -69.13 -23.08 -19.92
C LEU A 67 -68.51 -21.87 -20.63
N ARG A 68 -69.00 -20.66 -20.35
CA ARG A 68 -68.43 -19.41 -20.89
C ARG A 68 -66.97 -19.23 -20.47
N LYS A 69 -66.66 -19.45 -19.19
CA LYS A 69 -65.29 -19.34 -18.67
C LYS A 69 -64.36 -20.42 -19.20
N ARG A 70 -64.81 -21.68 -19.28
CA ARG A 70 -64.05 -22.78 -19.88
C ARG A 70 -63.73 -22.50 -21.34
N LYS A 71 -64.72 -22.02 -22.11
CA LYS A 71 -64.50 -21.62 -23.49
C LYS A 71 -63.46 -20.50 -23.61
N GLU A 72 -63.55 -19.47 -22.76
CA GLU A 72 -62.55 -18.39 -22.70
C GLU A 72 -61.14 -18.94 -22.44
N PHE A 73 -60.97 -19.83 -21.45
CA PHE A 73 -59.68 -20.43 -21.13
C PHE A 73 -59.17 -21.37 -22.23
N GLU A 74 -60.01 -22.25 -22.78
CA GLU A 74 -59.64 -23.18 -23.85
C GLU A 74 -59.30 -22.43 -25.15
N ASP A 75 -60.02 -21.36 -25.49
CA ASP A 75 -59.69 -20.52 -26.64
C ASP A 75 -58.36 -19.80 -26.42
N ASN A 76 -58.08 -19.34 -25.20
CA ASN A 76 -56.80 -18.73 -24.84
C ASN A 76 -55.64 -19.73 -24.89
N ILE A 77 -55.85 -20.97 -24.43
CA ILE A 77 -54.87 -22.06 -24.50
C ILE A 77 -54.65 -22.48 -25.97
N ARG A 78 -55.70 -22.53 -26.78
CA ARG A 78 -55.61 -22.85 -28.20
C ARG A 78 -54.81 -21.80 -28.97
N LYS A 79 -55.01 -20.51 -28.65
CA LYS A 79 -54.23 -19.40 -29.22
C LYS A 79 -52.78 -19.43 -28.73
N ASN A 80 -52.57 -19.62 -27.42
CA ASN A 80 -51.27 -19.49 -26.76
C ASN A 80 -50.91 -20.76 -25.99
N ARG A 81 -50.61 -21.85 -26.72
CA ARG A 81 -50.36 -23.17 -26.12
C ARG A 81 -49.17 -23.19 -25.17
N GLY A 82 -48.10 -22.46 -25.47
CA GLY A 82 -46.88 -22.42 -24.67
C GLY A 82 -46.94 -21.49 -23.45
N LEU A 83 -47.94 -20.60 -23.34
CA LEU A 83 -47.99 -19.68 -22.20
C LEU A 83 -48.60 -20.39 -20.98
N ILE A 84 -47.73 -20.92 -20.13
CA ILE A 84 -48.10 -21.69 -18.93
C ILE A 84 -48.98 -20.86 -17.96
N GLY A 85 -48.84 -19.54 -17.96
CA GLY A 85 -49.71 -18.66 -17.17
C GLY A 85 -51.20 -18.84 -17.44
N ASN A 86 -51.59 -19.19 -18.68
CA ASN A 86 -52.99 -19.47 -19.01
C ASN A 86 -53.45 -20.80 -18.43
N TRP A 87 -52.60 -21.82 -18.49
CA TRP A 87 -52.84 -23.13 -17.88
C TRP A 87 -52.99 -23.03 -16.37
N LEU A 88 -52.10 -22.28 -15.70
CA LEU A 88 -52.16 -22.06 -14.25
C LEU A 88 -53.41 -21.31 -13.82
N LYS A 89 -53.80 -20.25 -14.54
CA LYS A 89 -55.05 -19.52 -14.27
C LYS A 89 -56.27 -20.42 -14.47
N TYR A 90 -56.27 -21.24 -15.51
CA TYR A 90 -57.37 -22.15 -15.78
C TYR A 90 -57.48 -23.22 -14.69
N ALA A 91 -56.36 -23.83 -14.30
CA ALA A 91 -56.33 -24.84 -13.26
C ALA A 91 -56.73 -24.29 -11.86
N GLN A 92 -56.27 -23.08 -11.51
CA GLN A 92 -56.69 -22.39 -10.28
C GLN A 92 -58.18 -22.03 -10.31
N TRP A 93 -58.72 -21.72 -11.48
CA TRP A 93 -60.15 -21.47 -11.61
C TRP A 93 -60.97 -22.75 -11.42
N GLU A 94 -60.58 -23.89 -12.01
CA GLU A 94 -61.24 -25.18 -11.75
C GLU A 94 -61.08 -25.62 -10.27
N GLU A 95 -59.94 -25.32 -9.64
CA GLU A 95 -59.73 -25.50 -8.19
C GLU A 95 -60.77 -24.69 -7.38
N SER A 96 -61.04 -23.44 -7.77
CA SER A 96 -62.05 -22.60 -7.11
C SER A 96 -63.48 -23.17 -7.23
N GLN A 97 -63.74 -23.94 -8.29
CA GLN A 97 -65.01 -24.64 -8.52
C GLN A 97 -65.09 -26.00 -7.80
N LYS A 98 -64.00 -26.44 -7.13
CA LYS A 98 -63.86 -27.77 -6.50
C LYS A 98 -63.95 -28.96 -7.47
N GLU A 99 -63.81 -28.73 -8.78
CA GLU A 99 -63.74 -29.80 -9.79
C GLU A 99 -62.30 -30.30 -9.96
N LEU A 100 -61.85 -31.10 -9.00
CA LEU A 100 -60.45 -31.55 -8.91
C LEU A 100 -60.02 -32.41 -10.10
N ASP A 101 -60.89 -33.28 -10.60
CA ASP A 101 -60.55 -34.17 -11.72
C ASP A 101 -60.29 -33.41 -13.02
N ARG A 102 -60.98 -32.29 -13.23
CA ARG A 102 -60.69 -31.39 -14.35
C ARG A 102 -59.42 -30.61 -14.11
N ALA A 103 -59.22 -30.07 -12.91
CA ALA A 103 -57.97 -29.39 -12.57
C ALA A 103 -56.75 -30.31 -12.81
N ARG A 104 -56.83 -31.59 -12.43
CA ARG A 104 -55.83 -32.63 -12.73
C ARG A 104 -55.62 -32.80 -14.23
N SER A 105 -56.69 -32.94 -15.01
CA SER A 105 -56.59 -33.05 -16.47
C SER A 105 -55.92 -31.82 -17.10
N VAL A 106 -56.21 -30.62 -16.60
CA VAL A 106 -55.58 -29.38 -17.07
C VAL A 106 -54.09 -29.36 -16.74
N TYR A 107 -53.70 -29.76 -15.52
CA TYR A 107 -52.30 -29.86 -15.12
C TYR A 107 -51.55 -30.92 -15.93
N GLU A 108 -52.11 -32.12 -16.13
CA GLU A 108 -51.49 -33.17 -16.93
C GLU A 108 -51.32 -32.73 -18.39
N ARG A 109 -52.34 -32.11 -19.00
CA ARG A 109 -52.24 -31.51 -20.34
C ARG A 109 -51.17 -30.41 -20.39
N ALA A 110 -51.02 -29.62 -19.33
CA ALA A 110 -49.98 -28.61 -19.26
C ALA A 110 -48.58 -29.22 -19.13
N ILE A 111 -48.43 -30.34 -18.40
CA ILE A 111 -47.19 -31.09 -18.27
C ILE A 111 -46.80 -31.72 -19.61
N ASP A 112 -47.76 -32.24 -20.37
CA ASP A 112 -47.53 -32.76 -21.73
C ASP A 112 -46.97 -31.69 -22.67
N VAL A 113 -47.36 -30.42 -22.47
CA VAL A 113 -46.81 -29.29 -23.24
C VAL A 113 -45.42 -28.93 -22.74
N GLU A 114 -45.25 -28.75 -21.43
CA GLU A 114 -43.98 -28.30 -20.85
C GLU A 114 -43.68 -28.96 -19.50
N HIS A 115 -43.17 -30.18 -19.56
CA HIS A 115 -42.79 -30.98 -18.39
C HIS A 115 -41.58 -30.42 -17.62
N ARG A 116 -40.82 -29.48 -18.19
CA ARG A 116 -39.62 -28.90 -17.55
C ARG A 116 -39.90 -27.75 -16.59
N ASN A 117 -41.09 -27.17 -16.66
CA ASN A 117 -41.40 -26.02 -15.82
C ASN A 117 -41.69 -26.43 -14.37
N ILE A 118 -40.79 -26.05 -13.46
CA ILE A 118 -40.86 -26.33 -12.02
C ILE A 118 -42.13 -25.72 -11.39
N THR A 119 -42.52 -24.52 -11.80
CA THR A 119 -43.69 -23.83 -11.22
C THR A 119 -45.00 -24.58 -11.44
N LEU A 120 -45.10 -25.32 -12.55
CA LEU A 120 -46.25 -26.14 -12.87
C LEU A 120 -46.37 -27.32 -11.90
N TRP A 121 -45.28 -28.07 -11.71
CA TRP A 121 -45.21 -29.17 -10.74
C TRP A 121 -45.49 -28.69 -9.30
N LEU A 122 -44.95 -27.53 -8.93
CA LEU A 122 -45.21 -26.93 -7.62
C LEU A 122 -46.68 -26.55 -7.44
N LYS A 123 -47.32 -25.94 -8.44
CA LYS A 123 -48.74 -25.58 -8.35
C LYS A 123 -49.66 -26.79 -8.38
N TYR A 124 -49.32 -27.81 -9.16
CA TYR A 124 -50.09 -29.04 -9.21
C TYR A 124 -50.03 -29.79 -7.87
N SER A 125 -48.84 -29.96 -7.31
CA SER A 125 -48.67 -30.56 -5.97
C SER A 125 -49.30 -29.71 -4.86
N GLU A 126 -49.18 -28.38 -4.91
CA GLU A 126 -49.82 -27.47 -3.95
C GLU A 126 -51.35 -27.60 -3.97
N MET A 127 -51.94 -27.77 -5.15
CA MET A 127 -53.38 -28.01 -5.30
C MET A 127 -53.82 -29.32 -4.63
N GLU A 128 -53.11 -30.43 -4.87
CA GLU A 128 -53.42 -31.70 -4.22
C GLU A 128 -53.21 -31.64 -2.69
N MET A 129 -52.18 -30.91 -2.23
CA MET A 129 -51.93 -30.67 -0.80
C MET A 129 -53.06 -29.89 -0.14
N LYS A 130 -53.53 -28.79 -0.74
CA LYS A 130 -54.65 -27.98 -0.22
C LYS A 130 -55.94 -28.80 -0.10
N ASN A 131 -56.18 -29.69 -1.05
CA ASN A 131 -57.37 -30.53 -1.10
C ASN A 131 -57.23 -31.85 -0.32
N ARG A 132 -56.17 -32.00 0.49
CA ARG A 132 -55.91 -33.16 1.36
C ARG A 132 -55.72 -34.49 0.61
N GLN A 133 -55.40 -34.45 -0.67
CA GLN A 133 -55.16 -35.64 -1.50
C GLN A 133 -53.68 -36.05 -1.45
N VAL A 134 -53.26 -36.58 -0.31
CA VAL A 134 -51.84 -36.85 0.00
C VAL A 134 -51.20 -37.87 -0.95
N ASN A 135 -51.89 -38.96 -1.26
CA ASN A 135 -51.34 -40.01 -2.13
C ASN A 135 -51.13 -39.51 -3.57
N HIS A 136 -52.05 -38.68 -4.07
CA HIS A 136 -51.88 -38.03 -5.37
C HIS A 136 -50.71 -37.06 -5.34
N ALA A 137 -50.60 -36.23 -4.29
CA ALA A 137 -49.45 -35.34 -4.12
C ALA A 137 -48.11 -36.11 -4.09
N ARG A 138 -48.03 -37.26 -3.40
CA ARG A 138 -46.85 -38.14 -3.41
C ARG A 138 -46.50 -38.63 -4.81
N ASN A 139 -47.48 -39.15 -5.55
CA ASN A 139 -47.27 -39.64 -6.91
C ASN A 139 -46.80 -38.50 -7.84
N VAL A 140 -47.35 -37.30 -7.68
CA VAL A 140 -46.94 -36.11 -8.44
C VAL A 140 -45.51 -35.73 -8.09
N PHE A 141 -45.15 -35.65 -6.81
CA PHE A 141 -43.77 -35.35 -6.41
C PHE A 141 -42.78 -36.42 -6.86
N ASP A 142 -43.13 -37.71 -6.74
CA ASP A 142 -42.26 -38.82 -7.17
C ASP A 142 -42.02 -38.80 -8.69
N ARG A 143 -43.07 -38.51 -9.48
CA ARG A 143 -42.92 -38.23 -10.93
C ARG A 143 -42.04 -37.00 -11.17
N ALA A 144 -42.27 -35.92 -10.42
CA ALA A 144 -41.56 -34.66 -10.61
C ALA A 144 -40.06 -34.79 -10.33
N ILE A 145 -39.65 -35.47 -9.25
CA ILE A 145 -38.23 -35.71 -8.94
C ILE A 145 -37.58 -36.68 -9.93
N THR A 146 -38.35 -37.62 -10.50
CA THR A 146 -37.84 -38.56 -11.50
C THR A 146 -37.57 -37.88 -12.84
N ILE A 147 -38.44 -36.94 -13.25
CA ILE A 147 -38.26 -36.18 -14.50
C ILE A 147 -37.24 -35.05 -14.32
N LEU A 148 -37.25 -34.38 -13.16
CA LEU A 148 -36.41 -33.20 -12.86
C LEU A 148 -35.58 -33.41 -11.58
N PRO A 149 -34.60 -34.33 -11.58
CA PRO A 149 -33.80 -34.62 -10.40
C PRO A 149 -32.92 -33.44 -9.95
N ARG A 150 -32.54 -32.54 -10.86
CA ARG A 150 -31.73 -31.35 -10.52
C ARG A 150 -32.55 -30.20 -9.91
N ALA A 151 -33.88 -30.28 -9.94
CA ALA A 151 -34.74 -29.23 -9.42
C ALA A 151 -34.90 -29.34 -7.90
N ASN A 152 -33.92 -28.79 -7.16
CA ASN A 152 -33.85 -28.87 -5.69
C ASN A 152 -35.10 -28.34 -4.96
N GLN A 153 -35.85 -27.41 -5.57
CA GLN A 153 -37.10 -26.91 -5.01
C GLN A 153 -38.17 -28.00 -4.87
N LEU A 154 -38.20 -28.97 -5.79
CA LEU A 154 -39.16 -30.09 -5.75
C LEU A 154 -38.83 -31.04 -4.61
N TRP A 155 -37.55 -31.42 -4.47
CA TRP A 155 -37.06 -32.23 -3.36
C TRP A 155 -37.38 -31.61 -2.01
N LEU A 156 -37.08 -30.31 -1.86
CA LEU A 156 -37.38 -29.55 -0.65
C LEU A 156 -38.85 -29.59 -0.26
N LYS A 157 -39.75 -29.37 -1.23
CA LYS A 157 -41.20 -29.40 -0.97
C LYS A 157 -41.70 -30.81 -0.67
N TYR A 158 -41.11 -31.82 -1.30
CA TYR A 158 -41.47 -33.20 -1.05
C TYR A 158 -41.04 -33.67 0.35
N VAL A 159 -39.79 -33.37 0.74
CA VAL A 159 -39.26 -33.58 2.10
C VAL A 159 -40.12 -32.85 3.13
N TYR A 160 -40.42 -31.57 2.90
CA TYR A 160 -41.24 -30.79 3.81
C TYR A 160 -42.64 -31.38 3.96
N MET A 161 -43.24 -31.87 2.88
CA MET A 161 -44.54 -32.55 2.92
C MET A 161 -44.47 -33.83 3.79
N GLU A 162 -43.49 -34.71 3.57
CA GLU A 162 -43.35 -35.93 4.38
C GLU A 162 -43.04 -35.62 5.85
N GLU A 163 -42.29 -34.54 6.13
CA GLU A 163 -42.04 -34.06 7.50
C GLU A 163 -43.33 -33.55 8.16
N MET A 164 -44.16 -32.77 7.46
CA MET A 164 -45.46 -32.33 7.97
C MET A 164 -46.43 -33.49 8.22
N LEU A 165 -46.30 -34.58 7.45
CA LEU A 165 -47.06 -35.81 7.64
C LEU A 165 -46.46 -36.73 8.72
N VAL A 166 -45.33 -36.34 9.32
CA VAL A 166 -44.58 -37.09 10.35
C VAL A 166 -44.13 -38.48 9.84
N ASN A 167 -43.98 -38.64 8.53
CA ASN A 167 -43.45 -39.86 7.92
C ASN A 167 -41.91 -39.79 7.87
N ILE A 168 -41.27 -40.03 9.01
CA ILE A 168 -39.82 -39.92 9.16
C ILE A 168 -39.09 -40.89 8.22
N ALA A 169 -39.59 -42.13 8.09
CA ALA A 169 -38.97 -43.14 7.22
C ALA A 169 -39.06 -42.76 5.74
N GLY A 170 -40.22 -42.27 5.29
CA GLY A 170 -40.39 -41.76 3.93
C GLY A 170 -39.50 -40.56 3.66
N CYS A 171 -39.44 -39.60 4.59
CA CYS A 171 -38.57 -38.43 4.48
C CYS A 171 -37.09 -38.83 4.32
N ARG A 172 -36.62 -39.79 5.11
CA ARG A 172 -35.25 -40.35 4.98
C ARG A 172 -35.03 -41.01 3.62
N GLN A 173 -35.98 -41.79 3.13
CA GLN A 173 -35.87 -42.42 1.82
C GLN A 173 -35.77 -41.38 0.68
N VAL A 174 -36.51 -40.28 0.80
CA VAL A 174 -36.42 -39.15 -0.14
C VAL A 174 -35.06 -38.49 -0.06
N PHE A 175 -34.54 -38.25 1.15
CA PHE A 175 -33.19 -37.70 1.32
C PHE A 175 -32.11 -38.62 0.77
N GLU A 176 -32.14 -39.92 1.04
CA GLU A 176 -31.15 -40.87 0.50
C GLU A 176 -31.18 -40.88 -1.04
N ARG A 177 -32.37 -40.93 -1.66
CA ARG A 177 -32.52 -40.79 -3.13
C ARG A 177 -32.00 -39.46 -3.64
N TRP A 178 -32.14 -38.39 -2.86
CA TRP A 178 -31.62 -37.08 -3.25
C TRP A 178 -30.09 -37.05 -3.19
N MET A 179 -29.48 -37.68 -2.20
CA MET A 179 -28.03 -37.75 -2.03
C MET A 179 -27.33 -38.59 -3.10
N GLU A 180 -28.03 -39.55 -3.73
CA GLU A 180 -27.53 -40.27 -4.91
C GLU A 180 -27.19 -39.34 -6.09
N TRP A 181 -27.82 -38.16 -6.16
CA TRP A 181 -27.56 -37.16 -7.20
C TRP A 181 -26.46 -36.14 -6.83
N GLU A 182 -25.83 -36.31 -5.67
CA GLU A 182 -24.74 -35.44 -5.18
C GLU A 182 -25.10 -33.94 -5.22
N PRO A 183 -26.16 -33.51 -4.51
CA PRO A 183 -26.64 -32.14 -4.57
C PRO A 183 -25.68 -31.16 -3.89
N GLU A 184 -25.91 -29.86 -4.09
CA GLU A 184 -25.11 -28.78 -3.50
C GLU A 184 -25.04 -28.86 -1.96
N GLU A 185 -24.01 -28.24 -1.39
CA GLU A 185 -23.72 -28.23 0.06
C GLU A 185 -24.95 -27.92 0.94
N GLN A 186 -25.78 -26.95 0.54
CA GLN A 186 -26.92 -26.50 1.35
C GLN A 186 -27.91 -27.63 1.68
N TYR A 187 -28.04 -28.62 0.80
CA TYR A 187 -29.02 -29.71 0.94
C TYR A 187 -28.52 -30.82 1.85
N TRP A 188 -27.21 -31.08 1.84
CA TRP A 188 -26.56 -31.93 2.84
C TRP A 188 -26.76 -31.38 4.25
N HIS A 189 -26.59 -30.06 4.44
CA HIS A 189 -26.87 -29.42 5.73
C HIS A 189 -28.33 -29.51 6.16
N GLN A 190 -29.28 -29.46 5.22
CA GLN A 190 -30.69 -29.66 5.55
C GLN A 190 -30.97 -31.08 6.02
N TYR A 191 -30.31 -32.09 5.42
CA TYR A 191 -30.46 -33.47 5.85
C TYR A 191 -29.84 -33.71 7.23
N VAL A 192 -28.65 -33.15 7.48
CA VAL A 192 -28.04 -33.14 8.83
C VAL A 192 -28.95 -32.45 9.83
N ASN A 193 -29.49 -31.26 9.50
CA ASN A 193 -30.40 -30.53 10.38
C ASN A 193 -31.69 -31.31 10.64
N PHE A 194 -32.17 -32.10 9.66
CA PHE A 194 -33.30 -33.01 9.85
C PHE A 194 -32.97 -34.10 10.88
N GLU A 195 -31.85 -34.82 10.74
CA GLU A 195 -31.48 -35.85 11.74
C GLU A 195 -31.19 -35.24 13.12
N LEU A 196 -30.65 -34.02 13.18
CA LEU A 196 -30.46 -33.28 14.43
C LEU A 196 -31.78 -32.93 15.12
N ARG A 197 -32.85 -32.61 14.38
CA ARG A 197 -34.20 -32.41 14.96
C ARG A 197 -34.70 -33.67 15.64
N PHE A 198 -34.36 -34.85 15.11
CA PHE A 198 -34.71 -36.16 15.68
C PHE A 198 -33.69 -36.71 16.68
N LYS A 199 -32.61 -35.96 16.98
CA LYS A 199 -31.52 -36.34 17.90
C LYS A 199 -30.71 -37.58 17.48
N GLU A 200 -30.71 -37.94 16.20
CA GLU A 200 -29.94 -39.06 15.66
C GLU A 200 -28.53 -38.61 15.27
N ILE A 201 -27.64 -38.48 16.26
CA ILE A 201 -26.28 -37.92 16.08
C ILE A 201 -25.40 -38.86 15.24
N ASP A 202 -25.50 -40.19 15.46
CA ASP A 202 -24.65 -41.14 14.74
C ASP A 202 -24.97 -41.19 13.24
N ARG A 203 -26.25 -41.02 12.87
CA ARG A 203 -26.63 -40.89 11.46
C ARG A 203 -26.16 -39.58 10.87
N ALA A 204 -26.30 -38.48 11.60
CA ALA A 204 -25.72 -37.20 11.19
C ALA A 204 -24.21 -37.31 10.93
N ARG A 205 -23.48 -38.08 11.75
CA ARG A 205 -22.06 -38.39 11.51
C ARG A 205 -21.85 -39.14 10.21
N THR A 206 -22.58 -40.23 9.96
CA THR A 206 -22.50 -40.97 8.69
C THR A 206 -22.79 -40.09 7.47
N ILE A 207 -23.74 -39.16 7.60
CA ILE A 207 -24.06 -38.19 6.55
C ILE A 207 -22.88 -37.23 6.34
N TYR A 208 -22.27 -36.73 7.40
CA TYR A 208 -21.06 -35.89 7.29
C TYR A 208 -19.89 -36.65 6.66
N GLU A 209 -19.70 -37.94 6.99
CA GLU A 209 -18.65 -38.77 6.37
C GLU A 209 -18.87 -38.93 4.86
N ARG A 210 -20.12 -39.12 4.42
CA ARG A 210 -20.45 -39.12 2.99
C ARG A 210 -20.25 -37.73 2.39
N PHE A 211 -20.67 -36.68 3.10
CA PHE A 211 -20.61 -35.29 2.64
C PHE A 211 -19.18 -34.83 2.36
N VAL A 212 -18.21 -35.16 3.24
CA VAL A 212 -16.81 -34.79 3.02
C VAL A 212 -16.16 -35.55 1.86
N MET A 213 -16.67 -36.74 1.53
CA MET A 213 -16.19 -37.53 0.38
C MET A 213 -16.77 -37.02 -0.95
N VAL A 214 -18.06 -36.65 -0.97
CA VAL A 214 -18.73 -36.12 -2.17
C VAL A 214 -18.27 -34.70 -2.49
N HIS A 215 -18.11 -33.86 -1.46
CA HIS A 215 -17.65 -32.48 -1.61
C HIS A 215 -16.38 -32.25 -0.78
N PRO A 216 -15.19 -32.58 -1.31
CA PRO A 216 -13.92 -32.46 -0.59
C PRO A 216 -13.41 -31.01 -0.51
N THR A 217 -14.20 -30.12 0.10
CA THR A 217 -13.81 -28.73 0.35
C THR A 217 -13.40 -28.53 1.80
N VAL A 218 -12.39 -27.69 2.03
CA VAL A 218 -11.88 -27.42 3.39
C VAL A 218 -12.97 -26.86 4.31
N GLN A 219 -13.90 -26.08 3.76
CA GLN A 219 -15.03 -25.54 4.54
C GLN A 219 -15.94 -26.65 5.08
N ASN A 220 -16.14 -27.73 4.31
CA ASN A 220 -16.97 -28.87 4.71
C ASN A 220 -16.33 -29.64 5.86
N TRP A 221 -15.02 -29.86 5.79
CA TRP A 221 -14.25 -30.47 6.89
C TRP A 221 -14.29 -29.62 8.16
N ILE A 222 -14.16 -28.29 8.04
CA ILE A 222 -14.29 -27.38 9.19
C ILE A 222 -15.71 -27.43 9.78
N LYS A 223 -16.75 -27.48 8.94
CA LYS A 223 -18.14 -27.59 9.40
C LYS A 223 -18.39 -28.92 10.12
N TYR A 224 -17.83 -30.02 9.60
CA TYR A 224 -17.90 -31.33 10.24
C TYR A 224 -17.16 -31.37 11.58
N ALA A 225 -15.95 -30.80 11.65
CA ALA A 225 -15.21 -30.70 12.90
C ALA A 225 -15.95 -29.86 13.96
N ARG A 226 -16.49 -28.70 13.56
CA ARG A 226 -17.34 -27.86 14.44
C ARG A 226 -18.64 -28.54 14.87
N PHE A 227 -19.14 -29.48 14.07
CA PHE A 227 -20.28 -30.30 14.47
C PHE A 227 -19.90 -31.25 15.62
N GLU A 228 -18.79 -31.99 15.50
CA GLU A 228 -18.29 -32.87 16.57
C GLU A 228 -17.90 -32.07 17.83
N GLU A 229 -17.34 -30.87 17.69
CA GLU A 229 -17.04 -29.95 18.80
C GLU A 229 -18.30 -29.59 19.60
N ARG A 230 -19.40 -29.23 18.92
CA ARG A 230 -20.67 -28.87 19.56
C ARG A 230 -21.30 -30.03 20.34
N HIS A 231 -21.04 -31.25 19.91
CA HIS A 231 -21.49 -32.47 20.58
C HIS A 231 -20.46 -33.04 21.57
N THR A 232 -19.39 -32.28 21.88
CA THR A 232 -18.33 -32.63 22.85
C THR A 232 -17.54 -33.90 22.53
N PHE A 233 -17.60 -34.42 21.30
CA PHE A 233 -16.83 -35.58 20.87
C PHE A 233 -15.41 -35.17 20.44
N THR A 234 -14.59 -34.79 21.42
CA THR A 234 -13.24 -34.23 21.19
C THR A 234 -12.30 -35.20 20.47
N ALA A 235 -12.36 -36.49 20.81
CA ALA A 235 -11.57 -37.53 20.15
C ALA A 235 -11.97 -37.72 18.68
N SER A 236 -13.28 -37.69 18.39
CA SER A 236 -13.79 -37.79 17.01
C SER A 236 -13.43 -36.54 16.21
N ALA A 237 -13.61 -35.34 16.77
CA ALA A 237 -13.21 -34.09 16.12
C ALA A 237 -11.72 -34.08 15.75
N ARG A 238 -10.85 -34.59 16.64
CA ARG A 238 -9.42 -34.73 16.34
C ARG A 238 -9.16 -35.70 15.19
N LYS A 239 -9.80 -36.88 15.19
CA LYS A 239 -9.70 -37.83 14.07
C LYS A 239 -10.18 -37.21 12.74
N VAL A 240 -11.19 -36.36 12.78
CA VAL A 240 -11.68 -35.63 11.60
C VAL A 240 -10.62 -34.65 11.09
N PHE A 241 -9.98 -33.89 11.98
CA PHE A 241 -8.88 -32.99 11.59
C PHE A 241 -7.65 -33.75 11.08
N GLU A 242 -7.26 -34.86 11.73
CA GLU A 242 -6.16 -35.72 11.26
C GLU A 242 -6.46 -36.28 9.86
N ARG A 243 -7.68 -36.81 9.65
CA ARG A 243 -8.14 -37.26 8.32
C ARG A 243 -8.18 -36.13 7.30
N ALA A 244 -8.59 -34.93 7.70
CA ALA A 244 -8.61 -33.78 6.80
C ALA A 244 -7.19 -33.41 6.35
N VAL A 245 -6.24 -33.34 7.28
CA VAL A 245 -4.83 -33.03 6.97
C VAL A 245 -4.19 -34.13 6.11
N GLU A 246 -4.51 -35.41 6.36
CA GLU A 246 -4.06 -36.53 5.53
C GLU A 246 -4.68 -36.51 4.12
N PHE A 247 -5.98 -36.19 4.02
CA PHE A 247 -6.70 -36.17 2.75
C PHE A 247 -6.25 -35.05 1.81
N PHE A 248 -6.04 -33.82 2.32
CA PHE A 248 -5.60 -32.70 1.49
C PHE A 248 -4.13 -32.79 1.07
N GLY A 249 -3.33 -33.62 1.75
CA GLY A 249 -1.96 -33.93 1.34
C GLY A 249 -1.05 -32.70 1.26
N GLU A 250 -0.12 -32.67 0.31
CA GLU A 250 0.78 -31.52 0.10
C GLU A 250 0.27 -30.55 -0.98
N ASP A 251 -0.77 -30.93 -1.75
CA ASP A 251 -1.12 -30.26 -3.02
C ASP A 251 -2.23 -29.20 -2.90
N HIS A 252 -3.12 -29.25 -1.89
CA HIS A 252 -4.23 -28.29 -1.73
C HIS A 252 -4.45 -27.89 -0.27
N MET A 253 -3.52 -27.10 0.28
CA MET A 253 -3.53 -26.74 1.70
C MET A 253 -4.05 -25.33 1.96
N ASP A 254 -5.32 -25.22 2.31
CA ASP A 254 -5.90 -23.95 2.76
C ASP A 254 -5.51 -23.65 4.21
N GLU A 255 -5.02 -22.43 4.42
CA GLU A 255 -4.78 -21.78 5.73
C GLU A 255 -5.93 -21.96 6.72
N LYS A 256 -7.18 -21.93 6.22
CA LYS A 256 -8.39 -22.00 7.05
C LYS A 256 -8.48 -23.30 7.84
N LEU A 257 -7.97 -24.42 7.31
CA LEU A 257 -7.97 -25.70 8.00
C LEU A 257 -7.07 -25.66 9.23
N TYR A 258 -5.84 -25.20 9.06
CA TYR A 258 -4.86 -25.12 10.13
C TYR A 258 -5.23 -24.11 11.20
N VAL A 259 -5.78 -22.95 10.81
CA VAL A 259 -6.29 -21.96 11.77
C VAL A 259 -7.46 -22.54 12.57
N ALA A 260 -8.36 -23.30 11.93
CA ALA A 260 -9.45 -23.97 12.64
C ALA A 260 -8.93 -25.08 13.57
N PHE A 261 -7.97 -25.88 13.12
CA PHE A 261 -7.38 -26.95 13.91
C PHE A 261 -6.58 -26.41 15.11
N ALA A 262 -5.84 -25.31 14.92
CA ALA A 262 -5.14 -24.62 15.99
C ALA A 262 -6.12 -24.03 17.03
N LYS A 263 -7.24 -23.43 16.59
CA LYS A 263 -8.30 -22.96 17.50
C LYS A 263 -8.97 -24.12 18.26
N PHE A 264 -9.15 -25.26 17.61
CA PHE A 264 -9.67 -26.45 18.27
C PHE A 264 -8.73 -26.94 19.38
N GLU A 265 -7.43 -27.07 19.10
CA GLU A 265 -6.46 -27.49 20.13
C GLU A 265 -6.21 -26.39 21.18
N GLU A 266 -6.40 -25.09 20.85
CA GLU A 266 -6.46 -23.98 21.83
C GLU A 266 -7.62 -24.18 22.80
N HIS A 267 -8.80 -24.62 22.33
CA HIS A 267 -9.93 -24.97 23.19
C HIS A 267 -9.66 -26.21 24.05
N GLN A 268 -8.86 -27.17 23.56
CA GLN A 268 -8.43 -28.34 24.33
C GLN A 268 -7.26 -28.05 25.30
N LYS A 269 -6.71 -26.83 25.30
CA LYS A 269 -5.57 -26.38 26.12
C LYS A 269 -4.22 -27.07 25.81
N GLU A 270 -4.08 -27.67 24.63
CA GLU A 270 -2.85 -28.33 24.17
C GLU A 270 -1.95 -27.35 23.40
N HIS A 271 -1.38 -26.36 24.12
CA HIS A 271 -0.62 -25.27 23.50
C HIS A 271 0.65 -25.73 22.77
N ASP A 272 1.31 -26.80 23.24
CA ASP A 272 2.50 -27.34 22.57
C ASP A 272 2.15 -27.95 21.23
N ARG A 273 1.00 -28.63 21.13
CA ARG A 273 0.51 -29.15 19.86
C ARG A 273 0.13 -28.02 18.91
N VAL A 274 -0.47 -26.95 19.41
CA VAL A 274 -0.76 -25.75 18.61
C VAL A 274 0.51 -25.18 17.98
N ARG A 275 1.61 -25.08 18.74
CA ARG A 275 2.92 -24.65 18.21
C ARG A 275 3.45 -25.58 17.12
N VAL A 276 3.34 -26.90 17.33
CA VAL A 276 3.74 -27.89 16.32
C VAL A 276 2.90 -27.76 15.05
N ILE A 277 1.58 -27.57 15.18
CA ILE A 277 0.66 -27.35 14.05
C ILE A 277 1.06 -26.08 13.28
N TYR A 278 1.31 -24.97 13.97
CA TYR A 278 1.70 -23.72 13.33
C TYR A 278 3.05 -23.83 12.63
N LYS A 279 4.04 -24.47 13.26
CA LYS A 279 5.34 -24.72 12.64
C LYS A 279 5.20 -25.60 11.40
N TYR A 280 4.45 -26.69 11.50
CA TYR A 280 4.17 -27.60 10.40
C TYR A 280 3.45 -26.91 9.24
N ALA A 281 2.47 -26.05 9.55
CA ALA A 281 1.75 -25.27 8.55
C ALA A 281 2.68 -24.24 7.86
N LEU A 282 3.56 -23.58 8.60
CA LEU A 282 4.50 -22.58 8.05
C LEU A 282 5.60 -23.20 7.17
N ASP A 283 6.04 -24.42 7.49
CA ASP A 283 7.08 -25.11 6.73
C ASP A 283 6.57 -25.61 5.36
N ARG A 284 5.26 -25.86 5.24
CA ARG A 284 4.64 -26.45 4.03
C ARG A 284 3.84 -25.48 3.17
N ILE A 285 3.21 -24.46 3.77
CA ILE A 285 2.39 -23.50 3.02
C ILE A 285 3.29 -22.47 2.32
N PRO A 286 3.06 -22.16 1.03
CA PRO A 286 3.71 -21.05 0.35
C PRO A 286 3.50 -19.75 1.13
N LYS A 287 4.60 -19.11 1.52
CA LYS A 287 4.62 -18.02 2.51
C LYS A 287 3.71 -16.82 2.16
N GLN A 288 3.33 -16.64 0.89
CA GLN A 288 2.41 -15.61 0.41
C GLN A 288 0.97 -15.76 0.94
N GLU A 289 0.53 -16.99 1.19
CA GLU A 289 -0.81 -17.31 1.70
C GLU A 289 -0.83 -17.44 3.23
N ALA A 290 0.33 -17.35 3.90
CA ALA A 290 0.45 -17.56 5.34
C ALA A 290 0.13 -16.31 6.19
N GLN A 291 -0.41 -15.23 5.60
CA GLN A 291 -0.59 -13.97 6.33
C GLN A 291 -1.61 -14.07 7.47
N ASP A 292 -2.75 -14.75 7.29
CA ASP A 292 -3.72 -14.92 8.39
C ASP A 292 -3.25 -15.98 9.40
N LEU A 293 -2.42 -16.94 9.00
CA LEU A 293 -1.74 -17.91 9.85
C LEU A 293 -0.74 -17.19 10.76
N PHE A 294 0.06 -16.26 10.22
CA PHE A 294 0.92 -15.40 11.04
C PHE A 294 0.12 -14.51 11.97
N LYS A 295 -1.05 -13.97 11.53
CA LYS A 295 -1.93 -13.21 12.43
C LYS A 295 -2.47 -14.10 13.55
N SER A 296 -2.96 -15.30 13.26
CA SER A 296 -3.51 -16.19 14.26
C SER A 296 -2.43 -16.74 15.20
N TYR A 297 -1.24 -17.05 14.67
CA TYR A 297 -0.10 -17.50 15.46
C TYR A 297 0.42 -16.40 16.39
N THR A 298 0.54 -15.15 15.90
CA THR A 298 0.89 -14.02 16.76
C THR A 298 -0.18 -13.73 17.82
N ILE A 299 -1.47 -13.91 17.52
CA ILE A 299 -2.54 -13.79 18.52
C ILE A 299 -2.41 -14.91 19.57
N HIS A 300 -2.13 -16.15 19.15
CA HIS A 300 -1.95 -17.27 20.07
C HIS A 300 -0.75 -17.05 21.00
N GLU A 301 0.42 -16.71 20.46
CA GLU A 301 1.62 -16.43 21.26
C GLU A 301 1.44 -15.19 22.15
N LYS A 302 0.66 -14.19 21.75
CA LYS A 302 0.31 -13.07 22.64
C LYS A 302 -0.55 -13.48 23.83
N LYS A 303 -1.41 -14.49 23.66
CA LYS A 303 -2.31 -14.97 24.72
C LYS A 303 -1.63 -15.97 25.66
N TYR A 304 -0.78 -16.84 25.12
CA TYR A 304 -0.27 -18.03 25.83
C TYR A 304 1.25 -18.23 25.73
N GLY A 305 1.97 -17.34 25.04
CA GLY A 305 3.39 -17.49 24.76
C GLY A 305 4.32 -16.89 25.82
N ASP A 306 5.53 -17.43 25.87
CA ASP A 306 6.65 -16.87 26.61
C ASP A 306 7.25 -15.68 25.85
N ARG A 307 7.82 -14.70 26.58
CA ARG A 307 8.38 -13.47 25.98
C ARG A 307 9.37 -13.74 24.84
N ALA A 308 10.22 -14.75 24.98
CA ALA A 308 11.19 -15.16 23.96
C ALA A 308 10.52 -15.84 22.74
N GLY A 309 9.46 -16.62 22.95
CA GLY A 309 8.66 -17.21 21.87
C GLY A 309 7.97 -16.12 21.04
N ILE A 310 7.39 -15.12 21.72
CA ILE A 310 6.76 -13.97 21.07
C ILE A 310 7.78 -13.18 20.23
N GLU A 311 8.97 -12.92 20.76
CA GLU A 311 10.03 -12.20 20.04
C GLU A 311 10.45 -12.95 18.76
N ASN A 312 10.72 -14.26 18.84
CA ASN A 312 11.10 -15.07 17.67
C ASN A 312 10.01 -15.10 16.57
N VAL A 313 8.73 -15.13 16.96
CA VAL A 313 7.61 -15.13 16.02
C VAL A 313 7.40 -13.76 15.39
N ILE A 314 7.61 -12.69 16.15
CA ILE A 314 7.55 -11.33 15.61
C ILE A 314 8.72 -11.08 14.66
N VAL A 315 9.93 -11.55 15.00
CA VAL A 315 11.11 -11.40 14.15
C VAL A 315 10.92 -12.17 12.84
N SER A 316 10.45 -13.42 12.88
CA SER A 316 10.16 -14.19 11.66
C SER A 316 9.08 -13.54 10.78
N LYS A 317 8.01 -12.99 11.38
CA LYS A 317 6.99 -12.23 10.66
C LYS A 317 7.57 -10.97 9.99
N ARG A 318 8.37 -10.19 10.72
CA ARG A 318 8.99 -8.97 10.19
C ARG A 318 10.01 -9.30 9.08
N LYS A 319 10.82 -10.34 9.27
CA LYS A 319 11.74 -10.86 8.23
C LYS A 319 10.99 -11.13 6.93
N PHE A 320 9.84 -11.79 7.01
CA PHE A 320 9.00 -12.07 5.85
C PHE A 320 8.41 -10.81 5.21
N GLN A 321 7.84 -9.90 6.00
CA GLN A 321 7.29 -8.64 5.50
C GLN A 321 8.35 -7.86 4.73
N TYR A 322 9.56 -7.75 5.29
CA TYR A 322 10.66 -7.08 4.64
C TYR A 322 11.15 -7.83 3.38
N GLU A 323 11.15 -9.17 3.35
CA GLU A 323 11.45 -9.93 2.14
C GLU A 323 10.42 -9.70 1.01
N GLU A 324 9.13 -9.62 1.34
CA GLU A 324 8.08 -9.27 0.38
C GLU A 324 8.21 -7.83 -0.11
N GLU A 325 8.45 -6.89 0.80
CA GLU A 325 8.66 -5.48 0.45
C GLU A 325 9.88 -5.29 -0.43
N VAL A 326 10.95 -6.05 -0.20
CA VAL A 326 12.15 -6.09 -1.03
C VAL A 326 11.88 -6.69 -2.41
N LYS A 327 11.08 -7.77 -2.51
CA LYS A 327 10.69 -8.36 -3.79
C LYS A 327 9.76 -7.44 -4.59
N ALA A 328 8.82 -6.80 -3.91
CA ALA A 328 7.86 -5.89 -4.53
C ALA A 328 8.52 -4.57 -4.96
N ASN A 329 9.43 -4.05 -4.14
CA ASN A 329 10.13 -2.79 -4.38
C ASN A 329 11.66 -2.94 -4.22
N PRO A 330 12.36 -3.52 -5.23
CA PRO A 330 13.83 -3.68 -5.17
C PRO A 330 14.59 -2.36 -4.98
N ASN A 331 14.01 -1.23 -5.40
CA ASN A 331 14.62 0.10 -5.35
C ASN A 331 14.34 0.89 -4.06
N ASN A 332 13.57 0.33 -3.11
CA ASN A 332 13.32 0.99 -1.81
C ASN A 332 14.43 0.65 -0.81
N TYR A 333 15.46 1.48 -0.77
CA TYR A 333 16.59 1.30 0.15
C TYR A 333 16.24 1.37 1.64
N ASP A 334 15.11 2.00 2.02
CA ASP A 334 14.70 2.05 3.43
C ASP A 334 14.22 0.68 3.93
N ALA A 335 13.50 -0.08 3.08
CA ALA A 335 13.11 -1.45 3.39
C ALA A 335 14.32 -2.38 3.53
N TRP A 336 15.36 -2.16 2.71
CA TRP A 336 16.64 -2.86 2.86
C TRP A 336 17.33 -2.53 4.17
N PHE A 337 17.33 -1.26 4.61
CA PHE A 337 17.93 -0.87 5.89
C PHE A 337 17.20 -1.48 7.09
N ASP A 338 15.87 -1.51 7.08
CA ASP A 338 15.09 -2.10 8.16
C ASP A 338 15.22 -3.64 8.17
N TYR A 339 15.32 -4.27 6.99
CA TYR A 339 15.61 -5.71 6.87
C TYR A 339 16.99 -6.06 7.43
N LEU A 340 18.01 -5.27 7.07
CA LEU A 340 19.38 -5.47 7.53
C LEU A 340 19.52 -5.26 9.03
N ARG A 341 18.92 -4.21 9.60
CA ARG A 341 18.95 -3.98 11.05
C ARG A 341 18.32 -5.13 11.84
N LEU A 342 17.25 -5.72 11.30
CA LEU A 342 16.62 -6.89 11.92
C LEU A 342 17.55 -8.11 11.86
N LEU A 343 18.23 -8.32 10.74
CA LEU A 343 19.18 -9.42 10.58
C LEU A 343 20.49 -9.20 11.36
N GLU A 344 20.92 -7.97 11.59
CA GLU A 344 22.04 -7.64 12.48
C GLU A 344 21.71 -8.04 13.93
N SER A 345 20.44 -7.98 14.34
CA SER A 345 20.03 -8.37 15.69
C SER A 345 19.82 -9.87 15.91
N ASP A 346 19.50 -10.65 14.87
CA ASP A 346 19.01 -12.04 15.00
C ASP A 346 19.71 -13.04 14.04
N GLY A 347 20.39 -12.53 13.01
CA GLY A 347 20.89 -13.31 11.88
C GLY A 347 22.20 -14.03 12.14
N THR A 348 22.37 -15.15 11.44
CA THR A 348 23.68 -15.78 11.23
C THR A 348 24.47 -14.95 10.23
N VAL A 349 25.78 -14.86 10.45
CA VAL A 349 26.73 -14.06 9.62
C VAL A 349 26.55 -14.34 8.12
N ASP A 350 26.31 -15.59 7.73
CA ASP A 350 26.09 -15.97 6.32
C ASP A 350 24.79 -15.44 5.71
N GLN A 351 23.69 -15.41 6.48
CA GLN A 351 22.41 -14.84 6.00
C GLN A 351 22.50 -13.33 5.85
N VAL A 352 23.25 -12.67 6.73
CA VAL A 352 23.51 -11.23 6.64
C VAL A 352 24.30 -10.92 5.37
N HIS A 353 25.34 -11.72 5.07
CA HIS A 353 26.12 -11.58 3.84
C HIS A 353 25.25 -11.75 2.57
N GLU A 354 24.44 -12.81 2.48
CA GLU A 354 23.59 -13.04 1.31
C GLU A 354 22.62 -11.86 1.06
N VAL A 355 22.09 -11.28 2.13
CA VAL A 355 21.18 -10.14 2.04
C VAL A 355 21.92 -8.87 1.64
N TYR A 356 23.13 -8.64 2.15
CA TYR A 356 23.98 -7.55 1.71
C TYR A 356 24.35 -7.68 0.23
N GLU A 357 24.70 -8.87 -0.25
CA GLU A 357 24.99 -9.12 -1.67
C GLU A 357 23.77 -8.89 -2.57
N ARG A 358 22.59 -9.35 -2.14
CA ARG A 358 21.32 -9.09 -2.84
C ARG A 358 20.97 -7.60 -2.86
N ALA A 359 21.23 -6.89 -1.78
CA ALA A 359 21.00 -5.44 -1.70
C ALA A 359 21.98 -4.68 -2.61
N ILE A 360 23.22 -5.13 -2.70
CA ILE A 360 24.26 -4.55 -3.56
C ILE A 360 23.96 -4.73 -5.05
N ALA A 361 23.41 -5.88 -5.43
CA ALA A 361 23.05 -6.18 -6.82
C ALA A 361 22.02 -5.19 -7.41
N ASN A 362 21.19 -4.58 -6.56
CA ASN A 362 20.22 -3.57 -6.97
C ASN A 362 20.86 -2.18 -7.06
N VAL A 363 21.55 -1.93 -8.17
CA VAL A 363 22.16 -0.63 -8.48
C VAL A 363 21.05 0.39 -8.82
N PRO A 364 21.05 1.61 -8.23
CA PRO A 364 20.08 2.64 -8.57
C PRO A 364 20.06 2.94 -10.08
N PRO A 365 18.90 2.88 -10.75
CA PRO A 365 18.81 3.05 -12.21
C PRO A 365 19.09 4.50 -12.67
N THR A 366 18.92 5.49 -11.79
CA THR A 366 19.19 6.90 -12.12
C THR A 366 20.49 7.41 -11.47
N PRO A 367 21.37 8.08 -12.23
CA PRO A 367 22.54 8.75 -11.71
C PRO A 367 22.12 10.11 -11.12
N GLU A 368 21.39 10.09 -10.01
CA GLU A 368 21.10 11.29 -9.22
C GLU A 368 21.69 11.17 -7.82
N LYS A 369 22.36 12.24 -7.36
CA LYS A 369 23.06 12.29 -6.06
C LYS A 369 22.19 11.90 -4.86
N ARG A 370 20.86 12.02 -4.93
CA ARG A 370 19.93 11.68 -3.83
C ARG A 370 19.79 10.18 -3.63
N PHE A 371 19.59 9.41 -4.69
CA PHE A 371 19.45 7.94 -4.60
C PHE A 371 20.78 7.26 -4.33
N TRP A 372 21.86 7.79 -4.91
CA TRP A 372 23.22 7.30 -4.65
C TRP A 372 23.69 7.53 -3.22
N ARG A 373 23.19 8.58 -2.52
CA ARG A 373 23.51 8.77 -1.10
C ARG A 373 23.08 7.57 -0.26
N ARG A 374 21.85 7.08 -0.44
CA ARG A 374 21.32 5.95 0.32
C ARG A 374 22.04 4.65 -0.02
N TYR A 375 22.28 4.40 -1.31
CA TYR A 375 23.08 3.26 -1.75
C TYR A 375 24.51 3.28 -1.18
N ILE A 376 25.13 4.46 -1.07
CA ILE A 376 26.44 4.60 -0.44
C ILE A 376 26.39 4.36 1.07
N TYR A 377 25.32 4.76 1.74
CA TYR A 377 25.12 4.42 3.15
C TYR A 377 24.92 2.92 3.37
N LEU A 378 24.29 2.21 2.42
CA LEU A 378 24.23 0.74 2.43
C LEU A 378 25.63 0.12 2.40
N TRP A 379 26.51 0.60 1.51
CA TRP A 379 27.92 0.17 1.47
C TRP A 379 28.70 0.53 2.74
N ILE A 380 28.44 1.71 3.33
CA ILE A 380 29.07 2.10 4.60
C ILE A 380 28.59 1.19 5.73
N ASN A 381 27.29 0.88 5.81
CA ASN A 381 26.75 -0.03 6.81
C ASN A 381 27.32 -1.43 6.65
N TYR A 382 27.43 -1.93 5.41
CA TYR A 382 28.06 -3.22 5.15
C TYR A 382 29.52 -3.26 5.61
N ALA A 383 30.29 -2.22 5.29
CA ALA A 383 31.69 -2.13 5.73
C ALA A 383 31.84 -1.96 7.26
N LEU A 384 30.90 -1.28 7.92
CA LEU A 384 30.87 -1.14 9.37
C LEU A 384 30.46 -2.44 10.06
N TYR A 385 29.49 -3.17 9.51
CA TYR A 385 29.08 -4.50 9.98
C TYR A 385 30.24 -5.48 9.91
N GLU A 386 30.91 -5.54 8.76
CA GLU A 386 32.08 -6.40 8.56
C GLU A 386 33.24 -6.06 9.52
N GLU A 387 33.43 -4.76 9.79
CA GLU A 387 34.50 -4.31 10.67
C GLU A 387 34.20 -4.53 12.17
N LEU A 388 32.96 -4.30 12.61
CA LEU A 388 32.59 -4.34 14.03
C LEU A 388 32.10 -5.71 14.48
N GLU A 389 31.29 -6.39 13.66
CA GLU A 389 30.59 -7.63 14.03
C GLU A 389 31.29 -8.88 13.47
N ALA A 390 31.58 -8.91 12.16
CA ALA A 390 32.22 -10.07 11.53
C ALA A 390 33.75 -10.14 11.79
N LYS A 391 34.40 -8.99 11.98
CA LYS A 391 35.87 -8.83 12.11
C LYS A 391 36.67 -9.39 10.93
N ASP A 392 36.02 -9.62 9.78
CA ASP A 392 36.65 -10.17 8.58
C ASP A 392 37.35 -9.06 7.77
N MET A 393 38.64 -8.90 8.06
CA MET A 393 39.48 -7.82 7.54
C MET A 393 39.72 -7.91 6.02
N GLU A 394 39.73 -9.12 5.45
CA GLU A 394 39.97 -9.33 4.02
C GLU A 394 38.73 -9.03 3.18
N ARG A 395 37.55 -9.47 3.64
CA ARG A 395 36.28 -9.17 3.00
C ARG A 395 35.98 -7.68 3.06
N THR A 396 36.19 -7.03 4.21
CA THR A 396 36.08 -5.57 4.32
C THR A 396 36.88 -4.83 3.23
N ARG A 397 38.09 -5.32 2.89
CA ARG A 397 38.90 -4.76 1.79
C ARG A 397 38.29 -5.02 0.41
N MET A 398 37.71 -6.20 0.18
CA MET A 398 37.00 -6.51 -1.06
C MET A 398 35.74 -5.65 -1.21
N VAL A 399 34.98 -5.46 -0.13
CA VAL A 399 33.79 -4.61 -0.07
C VAL A 399 34.14 -3.17 -0.42
N TYR A 400 35.20 -2.61 0.18
CA TYR A 400 35.65 -1.27 -0.19
C TYR A 400 36.11 -1.17 -1.64
N LYS A 401 36.84 -2.16 -2.16
CA LYS A 401 37.26 -2.18 -3.58
C LYS A 401 36.07 -2.24 -4.53
N ALA A 402 35.11 -3.14 -4.28
CA ALA A 402 33.89 -3.27 -5.06
C ALA A 402 33.05 -1.98 -5.01
N CYS A 403 32.92 -1.35 -3.84
CA CYS A 403 32.26 -0.06 -3.69
C CYS A 403 32.91 1.03 -4.56
N LEU A 404 34.25 1.05 -4.61
CA LEU A 404 35.01 2.01 -5.42
C LEU A 404 34.91 1.75 -6.93
N GLU A 405 34.65 0.52 -7.37
CA GLU A 405 34.42 0.18 -8.78
C GLU A 405 33.00 0.52 -9.24
N VAL A 406 32.00 0.30 -8.40
CA VAL A 406 30.58 0.53 -8.71
C VAL A 406 30.24 2.02 -8.80
N ILE A 407 30.91 2.89 -8.03
CA ILE A 407 30.59 4.33 -7.99
C ILE A 407 31.07 5.04 -9.27
N PRO A 408 30.17 5.73 -10.02
CA PRO A 408 30.57 6.55 -11.15
C PRO A 408 31.23 7.87 -10.71
N HIS A 409 32.55 7.84 -10.51
CA HIS A 409 33.36 8.98 -10.05
C HIS A 409 33.38 10.19 -11.00
N LYS A 410 32.98 10.01 -12.26
CA LYS A 410 32.93 11.09 -13.27
C LYS A 410 31.72 12.03 -13.15
N LYS A 411 30.62 11.57 -12.52
CA LYS A 411 29.35 12.34 -12.42
C LYS A 411 29.06 12.79 -10.99
N PHE A 412 29.40 11.98 -9.99
CA PHE A 412 29.27 12.34 -8.57
C PHE A 412 30.48 11.86 -7.78
N THR A 413 30.89 12.63 -6.78
CA THR A 413 32.05 12.28 -5.95
C THR A 413 31.70 12.37 -4.47
N PHE A 414 31.95 11.28 -3.75
CA PHE A 414 31.68 11.13 -2.33
C PHE A 414 32.99 11.01 -1.55
N ALA A 415 33.46 12.13 -1.00
CA ALA A 415 34.71 12.18 -0.26
C ALA A 415 34.72 11.29 1.00
N LYS A 416 33.55 11.07 1.63
CA LYS A 416 33.43 10.32 2.89
C LYS A 416 33.85 8.85 2.77
N ILE A 417 33.58 8.19 1.64
CA ILE A 417 33.93 6.76 1.44
C ILE A 417 35.45 6.58 1.33
N TRP A 418 36.09 7.44 0.55
CA TRP A 418 37.54 7.42 0.38
C TRP A 418 38.27 7.67 1.70
N LEU A 419 37.76 8.59 2.54
CA LEU A 419 38.30 8.84 3.87
C LEU A 419 38.09 7.64 4.81
N LEU A 420 36.90 7.02 4.81
CA LEU A 420 36.64 5.82 5.60
C LEU A 420 37.51 4.64 5.18
N CYS A 421 37.72 4.45 3.88
CA CYS A 421 38.60 3.42 3.34
C CYS A 421 40.06 3.66 3.75
N ALA A 422 40.53 4.90 3.68
CA ALA A 422 41.86 5.26 4.15
C ALA A 422 42.02 5.08 5.67
N GLN A 423 41.02 5.48 6.46
CA GLN A 423 41.01 5.26 7.92
C GLN A 423 40.97 3.78 8.28
N PHE A 424 40.29 2.93 7.50
CA PHE A 424 40.34 1.48 7.64
C PHE A 424 41.76 0.94 7.39
N GLU A 425 42.40 1.34 6.30
CA GLU A 425 43.76 0.90 5.99
C GLU A 425 44.81 1.40 6.99
N VAL A 426 44.59 2.58 7.58
CA VAL A 426 45.39 3.12 8.70
C VAL A 426 45.20 2.28 9.97
N ARG A 427 43.97 1.89 10.31
CA ARG A 427 43.69 0.98 11.44
C ARG A 427 44.37 -0.38 11.26
N GLN A 428 44.48 -0.85 10.01
CA GLN A 428 45.20 -2.06 9.63
C GLN A 428 46.73 -1.89 9.51
N LYS A 429 47.27 -0.73 9.90
CA LYS A 429 48.70 -0.36 9.80
C LYS A 429 49.27 -0.40 8.37
N ASN A 430 48.43 -0.45 7.35
CA ASN A 430 48.85 -0.48 5.95
C ASN A 430 48.90 0.94 5.36
N LEU A 431 49.95 1.67 5.72
CA LEU A 431 50.16 3.05 5.27
C LEU A 431 50.31 3.16 3.74
N ALA A 432 50.93 2.16 3.10
CA ALA A 432 51.10 2.13 1.65
C ALA A 432 49.78 1.86 0.90
N GLY A 433 48.86 1.10 1.51
CA GLY A 433 47.48 0.97 1.04
C GLY A 433 46.78 2.33 1.08
N ALA A 434 46.74 2.94 2.28
CA ALA A 434 46.00 4.18 2.52
C ALA A 434 46.43 5.31 1.56
N ARG A 435 47.75 5.41 1.32
CA ARG A 435 48.35 6.36 0.38
C ARG A 435 47.96 6.09 -1.07
N ARG A 436 47.88 4.82 -1.50
CA ARG A 436 47.42 4.46 -2.84
C ARG A 436 45.94 4.76 -3.03
N VAL A 437 45.12 4.49 -2.01
CA VAL A 437 43.68 4.79 -2.04
C VAL A 437 43.44 6.29 -2.11
N LEU A 438 44.11 7.09 -1.28
CA LEU A 438 43.97 8.56 -1.29
C LEU A 438 44.59 9.19 -2.55
N GLY A 439 45.72 8.65 -3.05
CA GLY A 439 46.31 9.06 -4.33
C GLY A 439 45.39 8.79 -5.52
N ASN A 440 44.76 7.61 -5.57
CA ASN A 440 43.75 7.27 -6.58
C ASN A 440 42.49 8.12 -6.42
N ALA A 441 42.09 8.43 -5.18
CA ALA A 441 40.98 9.33 -4.89
C ALA A 441 41.24 10.72 -5.46
N ILE A 442 42.43 11.28 -5.28
CA ILE A 442 42.80 12.60 -5.81
C ILE A 442 42.86 12.59 -7.34
N GLY A 443 43.47 11.55 -7.94
CA GLY A 443 43.56 11.42 -9.39
C GLY A 443 42.21 11.26 -10.09
N ARG A 444 41.23 10.62 -9.44
CA ARG A 444 39.86 10.48 -9.96
C ARG A 444 38.92 11.62 -9.55
N CYS A 445 39.14 12.19 -8.36
CA CYS A 445 38.24 13.11 -7.67
C CYS A 445 39.01 14.18 -6.87
N PRO A 446 39.41 15.28 -7.51
CA PRO A 446 40.03 16.39 -6.80
C PRO A 446 38.95 17.22 -6.07
N LYS A 447 38.89 17.11 -4.74
CA LYS A 447 38.01 17.90 -3.86
C LYS A 447 38.77 18.35 -2.62
N ASP A 448 38.53 19.58 -2.17
CA ASP A 448 39.19 20.19 -1.00
C ASP A 448 39.11 19.34 0.27
N LYS A 449 38.01 18.61 0.47
CA LYS A 449 37.84 17.73 1.64
C LYS A 449 38.76 16.50 1.60
N LEU A 450 39.06 15.97 0.41
CA LEU A 450 39.99 14.84 0.25
C LEU A 450 41.43 15.29 0.41
N PHE A 451 41.78 16.46 -0.15
CA PHE A 451 43.09 17.07 0.09
C PHE A 451 43.30 17.37 1.57
N LYS A 452 42.34 18.03 2.24
CA LYS A 452 42.41 18.30 3.69
C LYS A 452 42.56 17.02 4.52
N GLY A 453 41.76 15.99 4.24
CA GLY A 453 41.84 14.71 4.97
C GLY A 453 43.14 13.94 4.68
N TYR A 454 43.71 14.05 3.48
CA TYR A 454 44.99 13.42 3.18
C TYR A 454 46.17 14.17 3.82
N ILE A 455 46.14 15.50 3.79
CA ILE A 455 47.13 16.34 4.45
C ILE A 455 47.08 16.13 5.97
N GLU A 456 45.89 16.07 6.57
CA GLU A 456 45.74 15.79 8.00
C GLU A 456 46.33 14.41 8.36
N LEU A 457 46.12 13.40 7.51
CA LEU A 457 46.73 12.08 7.70
C LEU A 457 48.26 12.11 7.59
N GLU A 458 48.82 12.75 6.56
CA GLU A 458 50.29 12.82 6.40
C GLU A 458 50.94 13.72 7.47
N LEU A 459 50.21 14.73 7.98
CA LEU A 459 50.63 15.53 9.13
C LEU A 459 50.67 14.69 10.41
N GLN A 460 49.68 13.82 10.64
CA GLN A 460 49.71 12.85 11.75
C GLN A 460 50.89 11.88 11.64
N LEU A 461 51.28 11.52 10.41
CA LEU A 461 52.44 10.66 10.13
C LEU A 461 53.79 11.41 10.13
N ARG A 462 53.78 12.74 10.25
CA ARG A 462 54.95 13.64 10.25
C ARG A 462 55.81 13.61 8.98
N GLU A 463 55.21 13.30 7.83
CA GLU A 463 55.89 13.23 6.53
C GLU A 463 55.72 14.54 5.76
N PHE A 464 56.48 15.56 6.16
CA PHE A 464 56.32 16.94 5.68
C PHE A 464 56.64 17.12 4.20
N ASP A 465 57.61 16.38 3.66
CA ASP A 465 57.95 16.45 2.23
C ASP A 465 56.81 15.98 1.31
N ARG A 466 55.99 15.06 1.80
CA ARG A 466 54.79 14.63 1.06
C ARG A 466 53.65 15.62 1.21
N CYS A 467 53.49 16.23 2.40
CA CYS A 467 52.55 17.34 2.59
C CYS A 467 52.83 18.46 1.58
N ARG A 468 54.11 18.78 1.33
CA ARG A 468 54.54 19.75 0.31
C ARG A 468 54.07 19.37 -1.09
N ILE A 469 54.39 18.15 -1.55
CA ILE A 469 53.95 17.66 -2.87
C ILE A 469 52.42 17.66 -2.99
N LEU A 470 51.70 17.39 -1.90
CA LEU A 470 50.24 17.41 -1.89
C LEU A 470 49.66 18.81 -1.96
N TYR A 471 50.25 19.77 -1.25
CA TYR A 471 49.88 21.17 -1.38
C TYR A 471 50.22 21.72 -2.77
N GLU A 472 51.38 21.40 -3.34
CA GLU A 472 51.72 21.76 -4.72
C GLU A 472 50.67 21.25 -5.72
N LYS A 473 50.29 19.96 -5.62
CA LYS A 473 49.21 19.39 -6.44
C LYS A 473 47.83 19.98 -6.15
N PHE A 474 47.60 20.43 -4.92
CA PHE A 474 46.35 21.09 -4.53
C PHE A 474 46.25 22.49 -5.15
N LEU A 475 47.39 23.19 -5.23
CA LEU A 475 47.51 24.51 -5.87
C LEU A 475 47.46 24.41 -7.40
N GLU A 476 48.00 23.35 -8.01
CA GLU A 476 47.83 23.06 -9.45
C GLU A 476 46.35 22.88 -9.83
N PHE A 477 45.55 22.27 -8.95
CA PHE A 477 44.14 22.00 -9.21
C PHE A 477 43.21 23.18 -8.88
N GLY A 478 43.53 23.95 -7.83
CA GLY A 478 42.71 25.04 -7.33
C GLY A 478 43.50 26.30 -7.01
N PRO A 479 44.09 26.98 -8.01
CA PRO A 479 44.82 28.24 -7.80
C PRO A 479 43.92 29.35 -7.23
N GLU A 480 42.61 29.26 -7.45
CA GLU A 480 41.61 30.28 -7.08
C GLU A 480 41.27 30.30 -5.57
N ASN A 481 41.55 29.22 -4.82
CA ASN A 481 41.13 29.10 -3.42
C ASN A 481 42.18 29.67 -2.44
N CYS A 482 41.93 30.88 -1.92
CA CYS A 482 42.80 31.55 -0.94
C CYS A 482 43.02 30.74 0.35
N THR A 483 42.06 29.90 0.79
CA THR A 483 42.22 29.10 2.03
C THR A 483 43.27 28.01 1.90
N SER A 484 43.54 27.56 0.68
CA SER A 484 44.56 26.57 0.37
C SER A 484 45.96 27.16 0.50
N TRP A 485 46.15 28.37 -0.03
CA TRP A 485 47.38 29.15 0.08
C TRP A 485 47.71 29.49 1.53
N ILE A 486 46.73 29.95 2.30
CA ILE A 486 46.91 30.28 3.72
C ILE A 486 47.35 29.04 4.51
N LYS A 487 46.67 27.90 4.32
CA LYS A 487 47.02 26.66 5.03
C LYS A 487 48.37 26.07 4.63
N PHE A 488 48.78 26.28 3.38
CA PHE A 488 50.10 25.86 2.93
C PHE A 488 51.20 26.73 3.56
N ALA A 489 50.97 28.04 3.62
CA ALA A 489 51.88 28.94 4.31
C ALA A 489 51.93 28.66 5.81
N GLU A 490 50.79 28.51 6.49
CA GLU A 490 50.70 28.13 7.91
C GLU A 490 51.47 26.82 8.21
N LEU A 491 51.48 25.85 7.29
CA LEU A 491 52.27 24.63 7.48
C LEU A 491 53.78 24.92 7.46
N GLU A 492 54.26 25.72 6.50
CA GLU A 492 55.68 26.06 6.38
C GLU A 492 56.14 26.98 7.53
N THR A 493 55.26 27.84 8.06
CA THR A 493 55.56 28.62 9.27
C THR A 493 55.71 27.73 10.50
N ILE A 494 54.85 26.71 10.66
CA ILE A 494 54.97 25.70 11.72
C ILE A 494 56.29 24.90 11.58
N LEU A 495 56.79 24.72 10.37
CA LEU A 495 58.07 24.03 10.11
C LEU A 495 59.29 24.93 10.30
N GLY A 496 59.10 26.25 10.41
CA GLY A 496 60.17 27.24 10.61
C GLY A 496 60.81 27.75 9.32
N ASP A 497 60.34 27.33 8.14
CA ASP A 497 60.86 27.75 6.84
C ASP A 497 60.20 29.07 6.39
N ALA A 498 60.54 30.17 7.07
CA ALA A 498 59.94 31.49 6.82
C ALA A 498 60.17 32.00 5.39
N GLU A 499 61.33 31.72 4.79
CA GLU A 499 61.64 32.13 3.40
C GLU A 499 60.75 31.42 2.38
N ARG A 500 60.37 30.16 2.65
CA ARG A 500 59.49 29.39 1.78
C ARG A 500 58.04 29.84 1.92
N ALA A 501 57.60 30.10 3.16
CA ALA A 501 56.29 30.70 3.43
C ALA A 501 56.13 32.04 2.69
N ARG A 502 57.16 32.89 2.69
CA ARG A 502 57.21 34.14 1.90
C ARG A 502 57.08 33.90 0.41
N ALA A 503 57.86 32.97 -0.14
CA ALA A 503 57.79 32.64 -1.55
C ALA A 503 56.38 32.16 -1.96
N ILE A 504 55.71 31.40 -1.08
CA ILE A 504 54.33 30.95 -1.29
C ILE A 504 53.34 32.12 -1.28
N TYR A 505 53.47 33.06 -0.34
CA TYR A 505 52.63 34.26 -0.31
C TYR A 505 52.84 35.17 -1.53
N GLU A 506 54.08 35.39 -1.96
CA GLU A 506 54.41 36.16 -3.17
C GLU A 506 53.87 35.48 -4.44
N LEU A 507 54.00 34.15 -4.52
CA LEU A 507 53.40 33.36 -5.60
C LEU A 507 51.88 33.51 -5.61
N ALA A 508 51.23 33.46 -4.44
CA ALA A 508 49.79 33.64 -4.33
C ALA A 508 49.35 35.05 -4.79
N ILE A 509 50.10 36.10 -4.44
CA ILE A 509 49.82 37.50 -4.84
C ILE A 509 50.04 37.77 -6.33
N SER A 510 50.96 37.02 -6.95
CA SER A 510 51.24 37.09 -8.39
C SER A 510 50.09 36.55 -9.25
N GLN A 511 49.17 35.77 -8.68
CA GLN A 511 48.06 35.18 -9.42
C GLN A 511 46.92 36.20 -9.65
N PRO A 512 46.43 36.35 -10.90
CA PRO A 512 45.44 37.38 -11.26
C PRO A 512 43.98 37.03 -10.94
N LYS A 513 43.66 35.79 -10.52
CA LYS A 513 42.30 35.35 -10.16
C LYS A 513 42.28 34.76 -8.76
N LEU A 514 41.98 35.60 -7.77
CA LEU A 514 41.79 35.21 -6.38
C LEU A 514 40.36 35.58 -5.96
N ASP A 515 39.64 34.64 -5.32
CA ASP A 515 38.24 34.82 -4.88
C ASP A 515 38.09 35.91 -3.80
N MET A 516 39.04 35.97 -2.87
CA MET A 516 39.06 36.96 -1.77
C MET A 516 40.51 37.40 -1.49
N PRO A 517 41.03 38.37 -2.25
CA PRO A 517 42.40 38.86 -2.08
C PRO A 517 42.67 39.41 -0.67
N GLU A 518 41.69 40.08 -0.05
CA GLU A 518 41.85 40.78 1.23
C GLU A 518 42.26 39.86 2.40
N MET A 519 41.73 38.64 2.44
CA MET A 519 42.05 37.66 3.49
C MET A 519 43.49 37.15 3.38
N LEU A 520 43.97 36.95 2.15
CA LEU A 520 45.34 36.52 1.90
C LEU A 520 46.33 37.63 2.27
N TRP A 521 46.06 38.88 1.86
CA TRP A 521 46.87 40.04 2.23
C TRP A 521 46.93 40.24 3.74
N LYS A 522 45.80 40.10 4.45
CA LYS A 522 45.79 40.17 5.90
C LYS A 522 46.66 39.08 6.53
N SER A 523 46.51 37.82 6.08
CA SER A 523 47.33 36.72 6.61
C SER A 523 48.82 36.88 6.34
N TYR A 524 49.19 37.50 5.21
CA TYR A 524 50.60 37.75 4.88
C TYR A 524 51.18 38.88 5.74
N ILE A 525 50.39 39.92 6.00
CA ILE A 525 50.77 41.00 6.92
C ILE A 525 50.88 40.47 8.36
N ASP A 526 49.90 39.70 8.83
CA ASP A 526 49.92 39.09 10.16
C ASP A 526 51.16 38.17 10.30
N PHE A 527 51.51 37.42 9.26
CA PHE A 527 52.73 36.60 9.23
C PHE A 527 54.03 37.43 9.33
N GLU A 528 54.19 38.51 8.55
CA GLU A 528 55.40 39.34 8.63
C GLU A 528 55.47 40.16 9.94
N ILE A 529 54.32 40.44 10.58
CA ILE A 529 54.27 40.97 11.94
C ILE A 529 54.82 39.94 12.94
N GLU A 530 54.45 38.66 12.81
CA GLU A 530 54.97 37.58 13.66
C GLU A 530 56.48 37.33 13.46
N GLN A 531 57.03 37.63 12.28
CA GLN A 531 58.46 37.49 11.97
C GLN A 531 59.31 38.74 12.31
N GLU A 532 58.70 39.80 12.87
CA GLU A 532 59.36 41.04 13.33
C GLU A 532 60.18 41.80 12.27
N GLU A 533 59.80 41.76 10.99
CA GLU A 533 60.49 42.46 9.89
C GLU A 533 59.71 43.70 9.39
N PRO A 534 59.79 44.86 10.10
CA PRO A 534 58.89 45.99 9.87
C PRO A 534 59.10 46.71 8.53
N GLN A 535 60.28 46.56 7.92
CA GLN A 535 60.59 47.20 6.63
C GLN A 535 59.81 46.56 5.49
N ARG A 536 59.67 45.23 5.50
CA ARG A 536 58.91 44.50 4.47
C ARG A 536 57.42 44.67 4.63
N VAL A 537 56.92 44.72 5.87
CA VAL A 537 55.51 45.05 6.13
C VAL A 537 55.13 46.39 5.51
N ARG A 538 56.00 47.41 5.56
CA ARG A 538 55.79 48.70 4.89
C ARG A 538 55.72 48.58 3.37
N GLU A 539 56.62 47.80 2.77
CA GLU A 539 56.61 47.54 1.32
C GLU A 539 55.33 46.80 0.90
N LEU A 540 54.85 45.87 1.71
CA LEU A 540 53.61 45.14 1.48
C LEU A 540 52.38 46.03 1.59
N TYR A 541 52.32 46.89 2.61
CA TYR A 541 51.28 47.91 2.69
C TYR A 541 51.35 48.88 1.51
N GLY A 542 52.54 49.27 1.05
CA GLY A 542 52.73 50.07 -0.16
C GLY A 542 52.14 49.41 -1.40
N ARG A 543 52.50 48.15 -1.67
CA ARG A 543 51.96 47.36 -2.80
C ARG A 543 50.45 47.11 -2.68
N LEU A 544 49.94 46.94 -1.45
CA LEU A 544 48.52 46.77 -1.20
C LEU A 544 47.74 48.07 -1.49
N LEU A 545 48.27 49.23 -1.09
CA LEU A 545 47.68 50.54 -1.33
C LEU A 545 47.69 50.96 -2.82
N GLU A 546 48.66 50.48 -3.59
CA GLU A 546 48.68 50.64 -5.05
C GLU A 546 47.56 49.84 -5.74
N ARG A 547 47.16 48.70 -5.17
CA ARG A 547 46.10 47.83 -5.72
C ARG A 547 44.71 48.15 -5.19
N THR A 548 44.57 48.51 -3.91
CA THR A 548 43.27 48.81 -3.26
C THR A 548 43.39 50.03 -2.35
N GLN A 549 42.56 51.05 -2.59
CA GLN A 549 42.57 52.31 -1.83
C GLN A 549 41.53 52.35 -0.70
N HIS A 550 41.22 51.20 -0.09
CA HIS A 550 40.18 51.12 0.93
C HIS A 550 40.62 51.70 2.28
N VAL A 551 39.71 52.43 2.93
CA VAL A 551 39.88 53.10 4.25
C VAL A 551 40.38 52.14 5.35
N LYS A 552 39.95 50.86 5.34
CA LYS A 552 40.36 49.87 6.34
C LYS A 552 41.84 49.50 6.26
N VAL A 553 42.45 49.57 5.07
CA VAL A 553 43.88 49.29 4.86
C VAL A 553 44.74 50.44 5.42
N TRP A 554 44.31 51.68 5.24
CA TRP A 554 44.96 52.84 5.86
C TRP A 554 44.91 52.79 7.39
N ILE A 555 43.79 52.36 7.96
CA ILE A 555 43.65 52.19 9.41
C ILE A 555 44.52 51.04 9.93
N SER A 556 44.60 49.91 9.21
CA SER A 556 45.47 48.81 9.64
C SER A 556 46.95 49.16 9.49
N TYR A 557 47.36 49.89 8.45
CA TYR A 557 48.73 50.37 8.27
C TYR A 557 49.16 51.34 9.37
N ALA A 558 48.27 52.25 9.76
CA ALA A 558 48.55 53.17 10.87
C ALA A 558 48.56 52.47 12.24
N LYS A 559 47.70 51.46 12.45
CA LYS A 559 47.76 50.61 13.65
C LYS A 559 49.05 49.80 13.73
N PHE A 560 49.55 49.32 12.58
CA PHE A 560 50.83 48.63 12.51
C PHE A 560 52.01 49.54 12.90
N GLU A 561 52.10 50.76 12.36
CA GLU A 561 53.18 51.70 12.74
C GLU A 561 53.11 52.14 14.21
N LEU A 562 51.93 52.11 14.83
CA LEU A 562 51.78 52.30 16.28
C LEU A 562 52.24 51.08 17.09
N SER A 563 52.29 49.89 16.49
CA SER A 563 52.77 48.66 17.14
C SER A 563 54.28 48.44 17.01
N VAL A 564 54.93 49.04 16.00
CA VAL A 564 56.39 48.96 15.81
C VAL A 564 57.08 49.99 16.72
N ALA A 565 57.87 49.52 17.68
CA ALA A 565 58.54 50.39 18.65
C ALA A 565 59.65 51.26 18.00
N GLY A 566 59.53 52.59 18.13
CA GLY A 566 60.58 53.57 17.78
C GLY A 566 60.21 55.02 18.14
N GLU A 567 61.18 55.90 18.37
CA GLU A 567 60.96 57.28 18.88
C GLU A 567 60.12 58.18 17.96
N ASP A 568 59.87 57.77 16.70
CA ASP A 568 59.07 58.48 15.69
C ASP A 568 57.66 57.88 15.45
N MET A 569 57.15 57.03 16.35
CA MET A 569 55.88 56.29 16.21
C MET A 569 54.69 57.19 15.78
N ALA A 570 54.44 58.27 16.51
CA ALA A 570 53.29 59.15 16.25
C ALA A 570 53.47 59.99 14.98
N ALA A 571 54.70 60.43 14.68
CA ALA A 571 54.98 61.26 13.52
C ALA A 571 54.81 60.49 12.20
N ARG A 572 55.18 59.20 12.19
CA ARG A 572 55.03 58.33 11.01
C ARG A 572 53.57 57.92 10.79
N ALA A 573 52.86 57.53 11.85
CA ALA A 573 51.43 57.25 11.77
C ALA A 573 50.63 58.47 11.27
N ARG A 574 50.96 59.68 11.76
CA ARG A 574 50.33 60.93 11.29
C ARG A 574 50.62 61.22 9.81
N LYS A 575 51.86 61.02 9.34
CA LYS A 575 52.20 61.16 7.91
C LYS A 575 51.42 60.19 7.01
N ILE A 576 51.22 58.96 7.47
CA ILE A 576 50.45 57.94 6.74
C ILE A 576 48.96 58.31 6.71
N PHE A 577 48.40 58.79 7.83
CA PHE A 577 47.04 59.30 7.85
C PHE A 577 46.86 60.52 6.95
N GLU A 578 47.84 61.44 6.90
CA GLU A 578 47.82 62.57 5.96
C GLU A 578 47.89 62.12 4.50
N GLN A 579 48.72 61.14 4.18
CA GLN A 579 48.81 60.56 2.84
C GLN A 579 47.52 59.84 2.44
N GLY A 580 46.94 59.04 3.33
CA GLY A 580 45.64 58.40 3.14
C GLY A 580 44.51 59.41 2.96
N ASN A 581 44.52 60.51 3.71
CA ASN A 581 43.53 61.59 3.58
C ASN A 581 43.70 62.38 2.27
N ARG A 582 44.92 62.49 1.71
CA ARG A 582 45.16 63.06 0.37
C ARG A 582 44.68 62.11 -0.72
N ALA A 583 44.96 60.81 -0.62
CA ALA A 583 44.55 59.79 -1.58
C ALA A 583 43.01 59.60 -1.63
N LEU A 584 42.35 59.58 -0.46
CA LEU A 584 40.89 59.48 -0.35
C LEU A 584 40.16 60.75 -0.83
N ARG A 585 40.82 61.92 -0.81
CA ARG A 585 40.29 63.17 -1.39
C ARG A 585 40.31 63.18 -2.93
N SER A 586 41.22 62.43 -3.55
CA SER A 586 41.28 62.28 -5.00
C SER A 586 40.31 61.23 -5.56
N CYS A 587 39.77 60.33 -4.73
CA CYS A 587 38.75 59.37 -5.14
C CYS A 587 37.34 59.99 -5.12
N GLU A 588 36.55 59.74 -6.17
CA GLU A 588 35.25 60.36 -6.41
C GLU A 588 34.08 59.72 -5.63
N GLU A 589 34.30 58.62 -4.89
CA GLU A 589 33.21 57.92 -4.17
C GLU A 589 32.80 58.64 -2.87
N LYS A 590 31.50 58.93 -2.75
CA LYS A 590 30.91 59.79 -1.70
C LYS A 590 31.01 59.25 -0.28
N GLU A 591 31.14 57.94 -0.07
CA GLU A 591 31.23 57.34 1.27
C GLU A 591 32.61 57.55 1.91
N GLU A 592 33.66 57.68 1.10
CA GLU A 592 35.03 57.91 1.57
C GLU A 592 35.30 59.38 1.93
N ARG A 593 34.46 60.31 1.46
CA ARG A 593 34.52 61.75 1.80
C ARG A 593 34.10 62.10 3.23
N LEU A 594 33.38 61.22 3.94
CA LEU A 594 32.90 61.46 5.30
C LEU A 594 33.93 61.10 6.38
N MET A 595 34.93 60.27 6.05
CA MET A 595 35.96 59.82 6.99
C MET A 595 37.19 60.73 7.20
N PRO A 596 37.47 61.82 6.44
CA PRO A 596 38.51 62.79 6.77
C PRO A 596 38.35 63.38 8.19
N VAL A 597 37.11 63.46 8.69
CA VAL A 597 36.77 64.05 9.99
C VAL A 597 37.20 63.14 11.14
N VAL A 598 37.08 61.82 10.99
CA VAL A 598 37.52 60.85 12.00
C VAL A 598 39.05 60.73 12.03
N ILE A 599 39.69 60.81 10.85
CA ILE A 599 41.16 60.80 10.73
C ILE A 599 41.76 62.11 11.28
N MET A 600 41.12 63.26 11.10
CA MET A 600 41.53 64.53 11.75
C MET A 600 41.48 64.46 13.27
N TYR A 601 40.46 63.81 13.84
CA TYR A 601 40.34 63.63 15.30
C TYR A 601 41.47 62.76 15.89
N LEU A 602 41.96 61.78 15.14
CA LEU A 602 43.09 60.93 15.54
C LEU A 602 44.47 61.60 15.33
N CYS A 603 44.60 62.57 14.41
CA CYS A 603 45.83 63.36 14.25
C CYS A 603 46.03 64.42 15.35
N LEU A 604 44.95 64.87 16.00
CA LEU A 604 44.94 65.95 17.00
C LEU A 604 45.13 65.46 18.46
N CYS A 605 45.15 64.16 18.71
CA CYS A 605 45.53 63.57 20.01
C CYS A 605 46.98 63.07 20.01
#